data_AF-A0A953RB57-F1
#
_entry.id   AF-A0A953RB57-F1
#
_cell.length_a   1.000
_cell.length_b   1.000
_cell.length_c   1.000
_cell.angle_alpha   90.00
_cell.angle_beta   90.00
_cell.angle_gamma   90.00
#
_symmetry.space_group_name_H-M   'P 1'
#
loop_
_entity.id
_entity.type
_entity.pdbx_description
1 polymer ?
#
loop_
_entity_poly.entity_id
_entity_poly.type
_entity_poly.pdbx_seq_one_letter_code
_entity_poly.pdbx_strand_id
1 'polypeptide(L)'
;VEKIHLVGNVMIDTLVGMLAAAERVPASMPSRYALVTLHRPSNVDDIPWLGQMLRELSDISAELPVVFPVHPRTCQRLHEAGLNGKRGTLQLVDPLPYLEFLALQRRATVVITDSGGIQEETTFLGVPCLTMRENTERPITAEIGTNILVGRSIPRVRMEVQKILRGETKKGEIPPLWDGHAAERIAAILTAAW
;
A
#
# COMPACT_ATOMS: atom_id res chain seq x y z
N VAL A 1 -0.97 32.69 11.57
CA VAL A 1 -1.92 31.83 10.83
C VAL A 1 -1.91 32.16 9.33
N GLU A 2 -1.65 33.41 8.92
CA GLU A 2 -1.55 33.86 7.51
C GLU A 2 -0.45 33.22 6.62
N LYS A 3 0.40 32.33 7.17
CA LYS A 3 1.50 31.68 6.43
C LYS A 3 1.31 30.16 6.23
N ILE A 4 0.17 29.62 6.67
CA ILE A 4 -0.15 28.19 6.56
C ILE A 4 -1.39 28.06 5.69
N HIS A 5 -1.27 27.28 4.62
CA HIS A 5 -2.34 27.09 3.65
C HIS A 5 -2.62 25.60 3.48
N LEU A 6 -3.90 25.22 3.53
CA LEU A 6 -4.34 23.88 3.19
C LEU A 6 -4.46 23.79 1.67
N VAL A 7 -3.56 23.03 1.05
CA VAL A 7 -3.49 22.89 -0.42
C VAL A 7 -3.87 21.50 -0.91
N GLY A 8 -4.01 20.52 -0.01
CA GLY A 8 -4.16 19.12 -0.37
C GLY A 8 -2.83 18.38 -0.37
N ASN A 9 -2.72 17.32 -1.17
CA ASN A 9 -1.56 16.44 -1.20
C ASN A 9 -1.01 16.29 -2.63
N VAL A 10 0.19 16.83 -2.87
CA VAL A 10 0.88 16.80 -4.17
C VAL A 10 1.16 15.39 -4.72
N MET A 11 1.19 14.37 -3.85
CA MET A 11 1.29 12.98 -4.30
C MET A 11 0.02 12.55 -5.06
N ILE A 12 -1.14 13.11 -4.70
CA ILE A 12 -2.40 12.82 -5.37
C ILE A 12 -2.46 13.45 -6.75
N ASP A 13 -1.87 14.63 -6.96
CA ASP A 13 -1.71 15.23 -8.30
C ASP A 13 -0.98 14.26 -9.25
N THR A 14 0.13 13.70 -8.77
CA THR A 14 0.92 12.72 -9.54
C THR A 14 0.10 11.46 -9.81
N LEU A 15 -0.57 10.91 -8.79
CA LEU A 15 -1.40 9.72 -8.95
C LEU A 15 -2.50 9.98 -9.98
N VAL A 16 -3.29 11.04 -9.83
CA VAL A 16 -4.39 11.40 -10.72
C VAL A 16 -3.91 11.55 -12.16
N GLY A 17 -2.79 12.26 -12.37
CA GLY A 17 -2.19 12.43 -13.69
C GLY A 17 -1.70 11.13 -14.34
N MET A 18 -1.40 10.10 -13.54
CA MET A 18 -0.87 8.82 -14.00
C MET A 18 -1.94 7.71 -14.09
N LEU A 19 -3.14 7.91 -13.56
CA LEU A 19 -4.20 6.88 -13.51
C LEU A 19 -4.58 6.35 -14.90
N ALA A 20 -4.68 7.22 -15.90
CA ALA A 20 -5.01 6.84 -17.26
C ALA A 20 -3.92 5.99 -17.93
N ALA A 21 -2.66 6.11 -17.48
CA ALA A 21 -1.57 5.28 -17.97
C ALA A 21 -1.45 3.95 -17.19
N ALA A 22 -2.00 3.88 -15.96
CA ALA A 22 -2.00 2.72 -15.08
C ALA A 22 -3.10 1.70 -15.41
N GLU A 23 -3.22 1.33 -16.68
CA GLU A 23 -4.28 0.43 -17.16
C GLU A 23 -3.87 -1.03 -17.19
N ARG A 24 -2.62 -1.32 -17.56
CA ARG A 24 -2.20 -2.69 -17.87
C ARG A 24 -1.82 -3.45 -16.61
N VAL A 25 -2.51 -4.56 -16.39
CA VAL A 25 -2.13 -5.59 -15.43
C VAL A 25 -1.66 -6.80 -16.24
N PRO A 26 -0.55 -7.47 -15.86
CA PRO A 26 -0.12 -8.68 -16.54
C PRO A 26 -1.26 -9.71 -16.60
N ALA A 27 -1.47 -10.33 -17.77
CA ALA A 27 -2.56 -11.30 -17.95
C ALA A 27 -2.45 -12.54 -17.04
N SER A 28 -1.25 -12.79 -16.50
CA SER A 28 -0.98 -13.82 -15.50
C SER A 28 -1.51 -13.51 -14.10
N MET A 29 -1.99 -12.28 -13.87
CA MET A 29 -2.48 -11.88 -12.55
C MET A 29 -3.86 -12.50 -12.27
N PRO A 30 -4.07 -12.99 -11.04
CA PRO A 30 -5.36 -13.54 -10.63
C PRO A 30 -6.43 -12.44 -10.63
N SER A 31 -7.69 -12.85 -10.73
CA SER A 31 -8.85 -11.94 -10.74
C SER A 31 -9.06 -11.20 -9.41
N ARG A 32 -8.65 -11.82 -8.30
CA ARG A 32 -8.60 -11.23 -6.96
C ARG A 32 -7.25 -11.57 -6.33
N TYR A 33 -6.65 -10.60 -5.66
CA TYR A 33 -5.38 -10.78 -4.94
C TYR A 33 -5.20 -9.77 -3.81
N ALA A 34 -4.34 -10.14 -2.86
CA ALA A 34 -3.67 -9.19 -1.99
C ALA A 34 -2.38 -8.72 -2.67
N LEU A 35 -2.14 -7.41 -2.66
CA LEU A 35 -0.88 -6.82 -3.11
C LEU A 35 -0.02 -6.46 -1.89
N VAL A 36 1.23 -6.88 -1.88
CA VAL A 36 2.14 -6.66 -0.74
C VAL A 36 3.31 -5.79 -1.16
N THR A 37 3.70 -4.84 -0.31
CA THR A 37 5.01 -4.18 -0.44
C THR A 37 5.58 -3.83 0.92
N LEU A 38 6.71 -4.44 1.27
CA LEU A 38 7.42 -4.24 2.53
C LEU A 38 8.88 -3.90 2.21
N HIS A 39 9.39 -2.85 2.84
CA HIS A 39 10.76 -2.37 2.61
C HIS A 39 11.38 -1.67 3.83
N ARG A 40 10.60 -1.37 4.87
CA ARG A 40 11.12 -0.67 6.04
C ARG A 40 11.99 -1.61 6.89
N PRO A 41 13.13 -1.12 7.40
CA PRO A 41 14.01 -1.88 8.29
C PRO A 41 13.27 -2.61 9.41
N SER A 42 12.30 -1.94 10.02
CA SER A 42 11.48 -2.46 11.12
C SER A 42 10.69 -3.73 10.80
N ASN A 43 10.45 -4.01 9.51
CA ASN A 43 9.72 -5.19 9.04
C ASN A 43 10.61 -6.22 8.33
N VAL A 44 11.75 -5.82 7.76
CA VAL A 44 12.52 -6.70 6.86
C VAL A 44 13.91 -7.07 7.40
N ASP A 45 14.46 -6.33 8.36
CA ASP A 45 15.78 -6.66 8.93
C ASP A 45 15.71 -7.64 10.11
N ASP A 46 14.54 -7.77 10.76
CA ASP A 46 14.28 -8.80 11.76
C ASP A 46 13.89 -10.10 11.07
N ILE A 47 14.85 -11.00 10.89
CA ILE A 47 14.68 -12.25 10.13
C ILE A 47 13.64 -13.20 10.76
N PRO A 48 13.63 -13.45 12.09
CA PRO A 48 12.55 -14.22 12.72
C PRO A 48 11.15 -13.66 12.44
N TRP A 49 11.01 -12.33 12.43
CA TRP A 49 9.76 -11.66 12.09
C TRP A 49 9.41 -11.75 10.62
N LEU A 50 10.35 -11.46 9.73
CA LEU A 50 10.15 -11.57 8.28
C LEU A 50 9.72 -12.99 7.91
N GLY A 51 10.35 -14.01 8.52
CA GLY A 51 9.97 -15.40 8.34
C GLY A 51 8.55 -15.72 8.83
N GLN A 52 8.11 -15.13 9.96
CA GLN A 52 6.72 -15.23 10.42
C GLN A 52 5.75 -14.58 9.42
N MET A 53 6.09 -13.39 8.95
CA MET A 53 5.25 -12.66 8.00
C MET A 53 5.11 -13.40 6.67
N LEU A 54 6.19 -13.99 6.14
CA LEU A 54 6.10 -14.80 4.91
C LEU A 54 5.26 -16.06 5.08
N ARG A 55 5.29 -16.69 6.27
CA ARG A 55 4.39 -17.81 6.56
C ARG A 55 2.94 -17.34 6.59
N GLU A 56 2.67 -16.21 7.23
CA GLU A 56 1.33 -15.62 7.23
C GLU A 56 0.84 -15.28 5.82
N LEU A 57 1.68 -14.65 4.99
CA LEU A 57 1.34 -14.37 3.59
C LEU A 57 1.11 -15.66 2.78
N SER A 58 1.90 -16.71 3.04
CA SER A 58 1.71 -18.01 2.42
C SER A 58 0.37 -18.63 2.81
N ASP A 59 -0.03 -18.55 4.06
CA ASP A 59 -1.31 -19.06 4.53
C ASP A 59 -2.49 -18.25 3.93
N ILE A 60 -2.41 -16.92 3.95
CA ILE A 60 -3.39 -16.03 3.30
C ILE A 60 -3.53 -16.39 1.81
N SER A 61 -2.41 -16.74 1.16
CA SER A 61 -2.41 -17.07 -0.27
C SER A 61 -3.30 -18.25 -0.64
N ALA A 62 -3.57 -19.16 0.31
CA ALA A 62 -4.49 -20.29 0.10
C ALA A 62 -5.95 -19.86 -0.14
N GLU A 63 -6.34 -18.69 0.37
CA GLU A 63 -7.70 -18.15 0.24
C GLU A 63 -7.77 -16.98 -0.75
N LEU A 64 -6.74 -16.14 -0.78
CA LEU A 64 -6.62 -14.98 -1.64
C LEU A 64 -5.19 -14.93 -2.18
N PRO A 65 -4.96 -15.19 -3.48
CA PRO A 65 -3.62 -15.12 -4.07
C PRO A 65 -2.86 -13.86 -3.64
N VAL A 66 -1.58 -14.02 -3.30
CA VAL A 66 -0.76 -12.91 -2.81
C VAL A 66 0.30 -12.59 -3.84
N VAL A 67 0.33 -11.34 -4.30
CA VAL A 67 1.36 -10.81 -5.20
C VAL A 67 2.25 -9.89 -4.38
N PHE A 68 3.53 -10.22 -4.28
CA PHE A 68 4.51 -9.46 -3.51
C PHE A 68 5.68 -9.06 -4.41
N PRO A 69 5.63 -7.87 -5.05
CA PRO A 69 6.78 -7.23 -5.66
C PRO A 69 7.83 -6.92 -4.59
N VAL A 70 8.90 -7.71 -4.56
CA VAL A 70 9.85 -7.70 -3.46
C VAL A 70 10.86 -6.58 -3.67
N HIS A 71 10.80 -5.53 -2.84
CA HIS A 71 11.78 -4.44 -2.87
C HIS A 71 13.23 -4.98 -2.76
N PRO A 72 14.24 -4.37 -3.44
CA PRO A 72 15.62 -4.89 -3.45
C PRO A 72 16.20 -5.19 -2.06
N ARG A 73 15.94 -4.31 -1.07
CA ARG A 73 16.32 -4.56 0.34
C ARG A 73 15.72 -5.86 0.87
N THR A 74 14.43 -6.06 0.68
CA THR A 74 13.71 -7.24 1.16
C THR A 74 14.21 -8.48 0.44
N CYS A 75 14.45 -8.40 -0.87
CA CYS A 75 15.00 -9.49 -1.66
C CYS A 75 16.36 -9.95 -1.11
N GLN A 76 17.24 -9.00 -0.78
CA GLN A 76 18.52 -9.31 -0.15
C GLN A 76 18.35 -10.06 1.17
N ARG A 77 17.45 -9.59 2.05
CA ARG A 77 17.18 -10.23 3.36
C ARG A 77 16.60 -11.63 3.21
N LEU A 78 15.69 -11.83 2.27
CA LEU A 78 15.13 -13.16 1.97
C LEU A 78 16.22 -14.13 1.51
N HIS A 79 17.14 -13.66 0.66
CA HIS A 79 18.26 -14.45 0.18
C HIS A 79 19.24 -14.82 1.30
N GLU A 80 19.69 -13.84 2.09
CA GLU A 80 20.58 -14.05 3.24
C GLU A 80 20.00 -15.03 4.27
N ALA A 81 18.67 -15.02 4.44
CA ALA A 81 17.97 -15.88 5.37
C ALA A 81 17.53 -17.25 4.80
N GLY A 82 17.79 -17.53 3.52
CA GLY A 82 17.34 -18.76 2.87
C GLY A 82 15.81 -18.89 2.76
N LEU A 83 15.08 -17.77 2.70
CA LEU A 83 13.62 -17.71 2.72
C LEU A 83 12.96 -17.68 1.33
N ASN A 84 13.75 -17.78 0.25
CA ASN A 84 13.34 -17.67 -1.17
C ASN A 84 12.53 -18.86 -1.73
N GLY A 85 12.20 -19.86 -0.91
CA GLY A 85 11.46 -21.05 -1.36
C GLY A 85 10.07 -20.70 -1.89
N LYS A 86 9.54 -21.55 -2.80
CA LYS A 86 8.14 -21.47 -3.24
C LYS A 86 7.20 -21.71 -2.07
N ARG A 87 6.11 -20.93 -2.02
CA ARG A 87 5.16 -20.90 -0.90
C ARG A 87 3.72 -20.87 -1.40
N GLY A 88 3.26 -21.97 -2.00
CA GLY A 88 1.91 -22.06 -2.55
C GLY A 88 1.67 -21.02 -3.67
N THR A 89 0.61 -20.22 -3.51
CA THR A 89 0.18 -19.16 -4.44
C THR A 89 0.72 -17.78 -4.04
N LEU A 90 1.62 -17.70 -3.05
CA LEU A 90 2.41 -16.50 -2.78
C LEU A 90 3.43 -16.30 -3.91
N GLN A 91 3.21 -15.27 -4.71
CA GLN A 91 4.06 -14.87 -5.82
C GLN A 91 5.03 -13.79 -5.35
N LEU A 92 6.27 -14.19 -5.05
CA LEU A 92 7.38 -13.24 -4.93
C LEU A 92 7.82 -12.88 -6.35
N VAL A 93 7.67 -11.62 -6.74
CA VAL A 93 8.03 -11.13 -8.07
C VAL A 93 9.04 -9.99 -7.95
N ASP A 94 9.72 -9.70 -9.06
CA ASP A 94 10.65 -8.59 -9.13
C ASP A 94 9.94 -7.24 -8.83
N PRO A 95 10.67 -6.22 -8.33
CA PRO A 95 10.13 -4.88 -8.18
C PRO A 95 9.47 -4.39 -9.47
N LEU A 96 8.27 -3.81 -9.33
CA LEU A 96 7.51 -3.30 -10.47
C LEU A 96 7.76 -1.82 -10.69
N PRO A 97 7.77 -1.34 -11.96
CA PRO A 97 7.67 0.08 -12.27
C PRO A 97 6.39 0.70 -11.67
N TYR A 98 6.43 2.00 -11.42
CA TYR A 98 5.34 2.71 -10.74
C TYR A 98 3.96 2.48 -11.38
N LEU A 99 3.84 2.63 -12.70
CA LEU A 99 2.55 2.49 -13.40
C LEU A 99 1.98 1.08 -13.32
N GLU A 100 2.85 0.05 -13.35
CA GLU A 100 2.43 -1.34 -13.19
C GLU A 100 1.99 -1.61 -11.75
N PHE A 101 2.74 -1.10 -10.77
CA PHE A 101 2.35 -1.21 -9.36
C PHE A 101 1.02 -0.50 -9.08
N LEU A 102 0.83 0.71 -9.61
CA LEU A 102 -0.42 1.48 -9.50
C LEU A 102 -1.59 0.74 -10.17
N ALA A 103 -1.36 0.12 -11.33
CA ALA A 103 -2.36 -0.69 -12.02
C ALA A 103 -2.79 -1.91 -11.18
N LEU A 104 -1.83 -2.55 -10.49
CA LEU A 104 -2.12 -3.63 -9.55
C LEU A 104 -2.84 -3.12 -8.30
N GLN A 105 -2.38 -2.01 -7.73
CA GLN A 105 -2.90 -1.42 -6.50
C GLN A 105 -4.39 -1.08 -6.65
N ARG A 106 -4.77 -0.41 -7.75
CA ARG A 106 -6.17 -0.03 -8.05
C ARG A 106 -7.14 -1.21 -8.12
N ARG A 107 -6.64 -2.42 -8.41
CA ARG A 107 -7.44 -3.64 -8.58
C ARG A 107 -7.27 -4.64 -7.45
N ALA A 108 -6.43 -4.35 -6.47
CA ALA A 108 -6.18 -5.24 -5.34
C ALA A 108 -7.45 -5.37 -4.48
N THR A 109 -7.69 -6.57 -3.95
CA THR A 109 -8.72 -6.78 -2.91
C THR A 109 -8.29 -6.13 -1.59
N VAL A 110 -6.99 -6.15 -1.31
CA VAL A 110 -6.36 -5.48 -0.17
C VAL A 110 -4.89 -5.21 -0.49
N VAL A 111 -4.36 -4.11 0.03
CA VAL A 111 -2.93 -3.82 0.01
C VAL A 111 -2.36 -3.98 1.42
N ILE A 112 -1.29 -4.77 1.57
CA ILE A 112 -0.55 -4.93 2.83
C ILE A 112 0.79 -4.22 2.66
N THR A 113 1.05 -3.19 3.45
CA THR A 113 2.21 -2.32 3.21
C THR A 113 2.86 -1.79 4.48
N ASP A 114 4.09 -1.30 4.36
CA ASP A 114 4.72 -0.42 5.34
C ASP A 114 5.07 0.96 4.76
N SER A 115 4.63 1.26 3.54
CA SER A 115 4.90 2.52 2.86
C SER A 115 3.93 3.63 3.27
N GLY A 116 4.46 4.85 3.40
CA GLY A 116 3.66 6.06 3.62
C GLY A 116 2.87 6.45 2.38
N GLY A 117 3.53 6.50 1.21
CA GLY A 117 2.89 6.85 -0.06
C GLY A 117 1.72 5.92 -0.40
N ILE A 118 1.92 4.61 -0.22
CA ILE A 118 0.86 3.61 -0.50
C ILE A 118 -0.38 3.81 0.37
N GLN A 119 -0.26 4.32 1.61
CA GLN A 119 -1.41 4.65 2.45
C GLN A 119 -2.27 5.76 1.83
N GLU A 120 -1.62 6.77 1.23
CA GLU A 120 -2.28 7.91 0.59
C GLU A 120 -2.93 7.47 -0.73
N GLU A 121 -2.18 6.73 -1.55
CA GLU A 121 -2.68 6.25 -2.84
C GLU A 121 -3.88 5.32 -2.69
N THR A 122 -3.78 4.32 -1.80
CA THR A 122 -4.90 3.40 -1.54
C THR A 122 -6.13 4.10 -0.97
N THR A 123 -5.93 5.12 -0.15
CA THR A 123 -7.01 5.97 0.35
C THR A 123 -7.73 6.67 -0.81
N PHE A 124 -6.98 7.30 -1.72
CA PHE A 124 -7.57 7.95 -2.89
C PHE A 124 -8.28 6.96 -3.82
N LEU A 125 -7.68 5.79 -4.03
CA LEU A 125 -8.22 4.73 -4.89
C LEU A 125 -9.42 4.00 -4.27
N GLY A 126 -9.72 4.21 -3.00
CA GLY A 126 -10.76 3.46 -2.28
C GLY A 126 -10.40 1.98 -2.04
N VAL A 127 -9.12 1.64 -2.07
CA VAL A 127 -8.63 0.27 -1.89
C VAL A 127 -8.33 0.00 -0.41
N PRO A 128 -8.81 -1.11 0.19
CA PRO A 128 -8.49 -1.45 1.57
C PRO A 128 -6.97 -1.57 1.80
N CYS A 129 -6.47 -0.94 2.87
CA CYS A 129 -5.04 -0.89 3.15
C CYS A 129 -4.74 -1.31 4.59
N LEU A 130 -3.86 -2.30 4.76
CA LEU A 130 -3.36 -2.77 6.05
C LEU A 130 -1.91 -2.34 6.20
N THR A 131 -1.66 -1.35 7.06
CA THR A 131 -0.32 -0.80 7.26
C THR A 131 0.38 -1.47 8.43
N MET A 132 1.49 -2.15 8.15
CA MET A 132 2.37 -2.83 9.08
C MET A 132 3.29 -1.86 9.83
N ARG A 133 2.69 -0.88 10.53
CA ARG A 133 3.36 0.12 11.36
C ARG A 133 2.56 0.37 12.63
N GLU A 134 3.25 0.60 13.74
CA GLU A 134 2.61 0.97 15.01
C GLU A 134 2.05 2.40 14.99
N ASN A 135 2.65 3.27 14.18
CA ASN A 135 2.24 4.66 14.02
C ASN A 135 2.42 5.12 12.55
N THR A 136 1.76 6.22 12.21
CA THR A 136 1.84 6.83 10.89
C THR A 136 1.83 8.35 10.98
N GLU A 137 2.64 8.98 10.13
CA GLU A 137 2.62 10.41 9.85
C GLU A 137 1.43 10.83 8.97
N ARG A 138 0.58 9.89 8.57
CA ARG A 138 -0.60 10.08 7.72
C ARG A 138 -1.90 9.69 8.45
N PRO A 139 -2.21 10.27 9.62
CA PRO A 139 -3.36 9.85 10.43
C PRO A 139 -4.66 9.94 9.64
N ILE A 140 -4.77 10.90 8.72
CA ILE A 140 -5.93 11.10 7.85
C ILE A 140 -6.30 9.85 7.01
N THR A 141 -5.31 9.02 6.64
CA THR A 141 -5.57 7.76 5.91
C THR A 141 -6.27 6.73 6.78
N ALA A 142 -6.06 6.79 8.10
CA ALA A 142 -6.67 5.91 9.08
C ALA A 142 -7.92 6.53 9.75
N GLU A 143 -8.07 7.84 9.76
CA GLU A 143 -9.24 8.52 10.33
C GLU A 143 -10.37 8.64 9.28
N ILE A 144 -10.03 9.08 8.07
CA ILE A 144 -10.98 9.29 6.96
C ILE A 144 -10.84 8.21 5.89
N GLY A 145 -9.60 7.86 5.55
CA GLY A 145 -9.30 6.97 4.44
C GLY A 145 -9.56 5.48 4.70
N THR A 146 -9.02 4.64 3.82
CA THR A 146 -9.22 3.18 3.85
C THR A 146 -8.23 2.43 4.74
N ASN A 147 -7.24 3.12 5.30
CA ASN A 147 -6.11 2.50 5.98
C ASN A 147 -6.48 2.01 7.39
N ILE A 148 -5.89 0.87 7.78
CA ILE A 148 -5.90 0.31 9.12
C ILE A 148 -4.46 0.02 9.50
N LEU A 149 -3.97 0.66 10.58
CA LEU A 149 -2.68 0.31 11.16
C LEU A 149 -2.80 -1.02 11.90
N VAL A 150 -2.08 -2.02 11.43
CA VAL A 150 -2.07 -3.37 12.00
C VAL A 150 -0.82 -3.67 12.84
N GLY A 151 0.17 -2.77 12.84
CA GLY A 151 1.40 -2.94 13.59
C GLY A 151 2.18 -4.19 13.17
N ARG A 152 3.03 -4.68 14.08
CA ARG A 152 3.70 -5.99 13.95
C ARG A 152 2.86 -7.10 14.59
N SER A 153 1.60 -7.24 14.15
CA SER A 153 0.67 -8.25 14.68
C SER A 153 0.13 -9.17 13.58
N ILE A 154 0.69 -10.37 13.50
CA ILE A 154 0.23 -11.44 12.59
C ILE A 154 -1.27 -11.76 12.79
N PRO A 155 -1.77 -11.97 14.03
CA PRO A 155 -3.20 -12.22 14.24
C PRO A 155 -4.09 -11.08 13.73
N ARG A 156 -3.63 -9.83 13.87
CA ARG A 156 -4.39 -8.65 13.41
C ARG A 156 -4.42 -8.58 11.89
N VAL A 157 -3.30 -8.83 11.21
CA VAL A 157 -3.27 -8.93 9.74
C VAL A 157 -4.28 -9.96 9.26
N ARG A 158 -4.22 -11.19 9.79
CA ARG A 158 -5.15 -12.27 9.41
C ARG A 158 -6.61 -11.87 9.64
N MET A 159 -6.93 -11.35 10.82
CA MET A 159 -8.28 -10.93 11.17
C MET A 159 -8.82 -9.88 10.19
N GLU A 160 -8.04 -8.85 9.87
CA GLU A 160 -8.49 -7.77 8.97
C GLU A 160 -8.61 -8.25 7.51
N VAL A 161 -7.71 -9.11 7.04
CA VAL A 161 -7.88 -9.77 5.72
C VAL A 161 -9.18 -10.55 5.66
N GLN A 162 -9.49 -11.33 6.71
CA GLN A 162 -10.72 -12.12 6.78
C GLN A 162 -11.99 -11.25 6.80
N LYS A 163 -11.97 -10.11 7.50
CA LYS A 163 -13.07 -9.13 7.44
C LYS A 163 -13.26 -8.59 6.02
N ILE A 164 -12.18 -8.21 5.34
CA ILE A 164 -12.22 -7.72 3.96
C ILE A 164 -12.79 -8.78 3.02
N LEU A 165 -12.39 -10.05 3.17
CA LEU A 165 -12.92 -11.16 2.37
C LEU A 165 -14.42 -11.39 2.55
N ARG A 166 -14.96 -11.11 3.75
CA ARG A 166 -16.40 -11.14 4.05
C ARG A 166 -17.15 -9.86 3.63
N GLY A 167 -16.45 -8.86 3.08
CA GLY A 167 -17.04 -7.57 2.72
C GLY A 167 -17.20 -6.59 3.89
N GLU A 168 -16.69 -6.93 5.07
CA GLU A 168 -16.67 -6.08 6.28
C GLU A 168 -15.50 -5.07 6.22
N THR A 169 -15.23 -4.50 5.04
CA THR A 169 -14.12 -3.55 4.88
C THR A 169 -14.45 -2.21 5.52
N LYS A 170 -13.44 -1.56 6.08
CA LYS A 170 -13.54 -0.15 6.46
C LYS A 170 -13.89 0.67 5.22
N LYS A 171 -15.01 1.39 5.29
CA LYS A 171 -15.36 2.39 4.27
C LYS A 171 -14.56 3.66 4.56
N GLY A 172 -13.78 4.08 3.58
CA GLY A 172 -13.04 5.34 3.63
C GLY A 172 -13.57 6.33 2.61
N GLU A 173 -13.26 7.60 2.82
CA GLU A 173 -13.53 8.69 1.88
C GLU A 173 -12.20 9.29 1.41
N ILE A 174 -12.25 9.99 0.27
CA ILE A 174 -11.12 10.78 -0.20
C ILE A 174 -11.01 12.02 0.72
N PRO A 175 -9.87 12.24 1.41
CA PRO A 175 -9.71 13.40 2.27
C PRO A 175 -9.92 14.72 1.52
N PRO A 176 -10.39 15.78 2.20
CA PRO A 176 -10.58 17.09 1.57
C PRO A 176 -9.31 17.57 0.85
N LEU A 177 -9.50 18.17 -0.33
CA LEU A 177 -8.44 18.71 -1.21
C LEU A 177 -7.50 17.66 -1.82
N TRP A 178 -7.75 16.36 -1.65
CA TRP A 178 -7.07 15.30 -2.40
C TRP A 178 -7.74 15.09 -3.75
N ASP A 179 -7.80 16.15 -4.56
CA ASP A 179 -8.49 16.18 -5.85
C ASP A 179 -7.53 16.30 -7.05
N GLY A 180 -6.23 16.25 -6.79
CA GLY A 180 -5.20 16.33 -7.83
C GLY A 180 -4.87 17.76 -8.28
N HIS A 181 -5.27 18.78 -7.52
CA HIS A 181 -5.01 20.20 -7.80
C HIS A 181 -4.17 20.89 -6.73
N ALA A 182 -3.39 20.14 -5.93
CA ALA A 182 -2.59 20.75 -4.87
C ALA A 182 -1.46 21.62 -5.43
N ALA A 183 -0.81 21.21 -6.52
CA ALA A 183 0.24 21.99 -7.17
C ALA A 183 -0.27 23.35 -7.70
N GLU A 184 -1.47 23.37 -8.27
CA GLU A 184 -2.11 24.60 -8.74
C GLU A 184 -2.40 25.57 -7.59
N ARG A 185 -2.93 25.07 -6.47
CA ARG A 185 -3.14 25.88 -5.27
C ARG A 185 -1.84 26.44 -4.71
N ILE A 186 -0.79 25.61 -4.65
CA ILE A 186 0.54 26.03 -4.21
C ILE A 186 1.06 27.16 -5.09
N ALA A 187 1.00 27.01 -6.42
CA ALA A 187 1.46 28.03 -7.36
C ALA A 187 0.67 29.34 -7.22
N ALA A 188 -0.65 29.27 -7.05
CA ALA A 188 -1.49 30.44 -6.83
C ALA A 188 -1.12 31.21 -5.55
N ILE A 189 -0.88 30.50 -4.45
CA ILE A 189 -0.47 31.12 -3.17
C ILE A 189 0.91 31.78 -3.31
N LEU A 190 1.86 31.07 -3.91
CA LEU A 190 3.21 31.59 -4.09
C LEU A 190 3.21 32.84 -4.94
N THR A 191 2.45 32.87 -6.04
CA THR A 191 2.37 34.03 -6.96
C THR A 191 1.57 35.20 -6.41
N ALA A 192 0.56 34.98 -5.57
CA ALA A 192 -0.19 36.04 -4.91
C ALA A 192 0.60 36.75 -3.79
N ALA A 193 1.70 36.16 -3.33
CA ALA A 193 2.59 36.73 -2.31
C ALA A 193 3.73 37.60 -2.88
N TRP A 194 3.77 37.80 -4.21
CA TRP A 194 4.70 38.71 -4.90
C TRP A 194 4.04 40.04 -5.25
#